data_AF-A0A177EIA2-F1
#
_entry.id   AF-A0A177EIA2-F1
#
_cell.length_a   1.000
_cell.length_b   1.000
_cell.length_c   1.000
_cell.angle_alpha   90.00
_cell.angle_beta   90.00
_cell.angle_gamma   90.00
#
_symmetry.space_group_name_H-M   'P 1'
#
loop_
_entity.id
_entity.type
_entity.pdbx_description
1 polymer ?
#
loop_
_entity_poly.entity_id
_entity_poly.type
_entity_poly.pdbx_seq_one_letter_code
_entity_poly.pdbx_strand_id
1 'polypeptide(L)'
;MSSTASTHGSPLEQAVVSGNREFVYKFLAFQEENKKKMVQSVPEESLIALLEFLVAIFERKEMRYEVITTIQSILIWRKTSFKAASVRTRDENGVSAYDARMQALRRVLVAINKEKVDINKLHELKGRLEFIRECVDDRKEEEENVPICIEE
;
A
#
# COMPACT_ATOMS: atom_id res chain seq x y z
N MET A 1 -34.16 5.86 22.51
CA MET A 1 -33.06 6.85 22.41
C MET A 1 -32.05 6.27 21.45
N SER A 2 -31.90 6.91 20.29
CA SER A 2 -31.08 6.42 19.17
C SER A 2 -29.66 6.92 19.32
N SER A 3 -28.71 6.01 19.55
CA SER A 3 -27.28 6.32 19.50
C SER A 3 -26.78 5.98 18.11
N THR A 4 -26.91 6.91 17.17
CA THR A 4 -26.23 6.83 15.87
C THR A 4 -24.75 7.09 16.10
N ALA A 5 -24.00 6.03 16.40
CA ALA A 5 -22.55 6.04 16.23
C ALA A 5 -22.27 6.32 14.75
N SER A 6 -21.76 7.51 14.47
CA SER A 6 -21.28 7.91 13.15
C SER A 6 -20.29 6.86 12.63
N THR A 7 -20.71 6.11 11.61
CA THR A 7 -19.93 5.09 10.92
C THR A 7 -18.83 5.74 10.09
N HIS A 8 -17.84 6.33 10.75
CA HIS A 8 -16.63 6.80 10.07
C HIS A 8 -15.72 5.58 9.89
N GLY A 9 -15.78 4.95 8.70
CA GLY A 9 -14.82 3.92 8.30
C GLY A 9 -13.38 4.42 8.42
N SER A 10 -12.41 3.51 8.51
CA SER A 10 -11.00 3.92 8.64
C SER A 10 -10.59 4.87 7.49
N PRO A 11 -9.62 5.78 7.67
CA PRO A 11 -9.19 6.67 6.58
C PRO A 11 -8.79 5.93 5.30
N LEU A 12 -8.17 4.75 5.45
CA LEU A 12 -7.83 3.88 4.33
C LEU A 12 -9.06 3.28 3.66
N GLU A 13 -10.04 2.83 4.44
CA GLU A 13 -11.30 2.32 3.90
C GLU A 13 -12.06 3.42 3.14
N GLN A 14 -12.19 4.61 3.72
CA GLN A 14 -12.86 5.73 3.05
C GLN A 14 -12.15 6.09 1.75
N ALA A 15 -10.81 6.08 1.73
CA ALA A 15 -10.04 6.34 0.52
C ALA A 15 -10.27 5.28 -0.57
N VAL A 16 -10.35 3.99 -0.18
CA VAL A 16 -10.63 2.90 -1.12
C VAL A 16 -12.04 3.01 -1.68
N VAL A 17 -13.05 3.23 -0.82
CA VAL A 17 -14.46 3.35 -1.23
C VAL A 17 -14.71 4.57 -2.12
N SER A 18 -14.08 5.71 -1.81
CA SER A 18 -14.20 6.95 -2.59
C SER A 18 -13.31 6.99 -3.83
N GLY A 19 -12.45 5.99 -4.03
CA GLY A 19 -11.50 5.99 -5.14
C GLY A 19 -10.38 7.03 -5.03
N ASN A 20 -10.10 7.53 -3.83
CA ASN A 20 -9.10 8.58 -3.58
C ASN A 20 -7.67 8.06 -3.82
N ARG A 21 -7.19 8.22 -5.06
CA ARG A 21 -5.83 7.84 -5.47
C ARG A 21 -4.78 8.52 -4.61
N GLU A 22 -4.86 9.82 -4.41
CA GLU A 22 -3.82 10.57 -3.69
C GLU A 22 -3.55 9.98 -2.30
N PHE A 23 -4.61 9.64 -1.57
CA PHE A 23 -4.47 9.02 -0.26
C PHE A 23 -3.84 7.63 -0.35
N VAL A 24 -4.22 6.81 -1.34
CA VAL A 24 -3.62 5.46 -1.52
C VAL A 24 -2.12 5.56 -1.84
N TYR A 25 -1.69 6.58 -2.60
CA TYR A 25 -0.26 6.78 -2.90
C TYR A 25 0.50 7.25 -1.67
N LYS A 26 -0.09 8.14 -0.86
CA LYS A 26 0.46 8.52 0.45
C LYS A 26 0.57 7.31 1.39
N PHE A 27 -0.46 6.45 1.42
CA PHE A 27 -0.44 5.20 2.16
C PHE A 27 0.71 4.28 1.72
N LEU A 28 0.96 4.16 0.42
CA LEU A 28 2.09 3.39 -0.11
C LEU A 28 3.45 3.94 0.31
N ALA A 29 3.56 5.23 0.60
CA ALA A 29 4.79 5.86 1.09
C ALA A 29 5.01 5.72 2.62
N PHE A 30 4.00 5.28 3.38
CA PHE A 30 4.14 5.15 4.83
C PHE A 30 5.09 4.03 5.26
N GLN A 31 5.65 4.17 6.46
CA GLN A 31 6.43 3.12 7.11
C GLN A 31 5.57 1.86 7.35
N GLU A 32 6.22 0.70 7.37
CA GLU A 32 5.55 -0.60 7.43
C GLU A 32 4.64 -0.76 8.66
N GLU A 33 5.08 -0.27 9.82
CA GLU A 33 4.28 -0.33 11.05
C GLU A 33 2.96 0.45 10.93
N ASN A 34 3.02 1.64 10.28
CA ASN A 34 1.83 2.46 10.06
C ASN A 34 0.91 1.82 9.03
N LYS A 35 1.46 1.26 7.95
CA LYS A 35 0.69 0.48 6.98
C LYS A 35 -0.03 -0.69 7.65
N LYS A 36 0.66 -1.43 8.52
CA LYS A 36 0.08 -2.55 9.26
C LYS A 36 -1.10 -2.11 10.13
N LYS A 37 -0.93 -1.04 10.92
CA LYS A 37 -2.01 -0.49 11.78
C LYS A 37 -3.23 -0.09 10.95
N MET A 38 -3.02 0.59 9.82
CA MET A 38 -4.10 1.01 8.93
C MET A 38 -4.79 -0.19 8.25
N VAL A 39 -4.04 -1.17 7.76
CA VAL A 39 -4.62 -2.37 7.13
C VAL A 39 -5.39 -3.22 8.15
N GLN A 40 -4.95 -3.26 9.41
CA GLN A 40 -5.66 -4.00 10.47
C GLN A 40 -7.01 -3.37 10.83
N SER A 41 -7.19 -2.06 10.65
CA SER A 41 -8.46 -1.38 10.91
C SER A 41 -9.44 -1.41 9.73
N VAL A 42 -9.03 -1.89 8.55
CA VAL A 42 -9.92 -2.04 7.39
C VAL A 42 -10.83 -3.28 7.56
N PRO A 43 -12.16 -3.16 7.36
CA PRO A 43 -13.08 -4.30 7.35
C PRO A 43 -12.75 -5.33 6.26
N GLU A 44 -13.15 -6.58 6.47
CA GLU A 44 -12.81 -7.68 5.56
C GLU A 44 -13.38 -7.47 4.14
N GLU A 45 -14.57 -6.88 4.05
CA GLU A 45 -15.23 -6.57 2.77
C GLU A 45 -14.44 -5.55 1.95
N SER A 46 -13.80 -4.59 2.63
CA SER A 46 -13.05 -3.49 2.03
C SER A 46 -11.59 -3.86 1.69
N LEU A 47 -11.06 -4.97 2.23
CA LEU A 47 -9.70 -5.45 1.91
C LEU A 47 -9.53 -5.88 0.46
N ILE A 48 -10.55 -6.50 -0.13
CA ILE A 48 -10.50 -6.92 -1.54
C ILE A 48 -10.44 -5.69 -2.43
N ALA A 49 -11.26 -4.67 -2.15
CA ALA A 49 -11.24 -3.42 -2.89
C ALA A 49 -9.87 -2.71 -2.78
N LEU A 50 -9.22 -2.75 -1.61
CA LEU A 50 -7.85 -2.25 -1.45
C LEU A 50 -6.87 -3.02 -2.34
N LEU A 51 -6.93 -4.36 -2.36
CA LEU A 51 -6.06 -5.17 -3.21
C LEU A 51 -6.32 -4.93 -4.69
N GLU A 52 -7.57 -4.81 -5.13
CA GLU A 52 -7.93 -4.46 -6.52
C GLU A 52 -7.36 -3.10 -6.92
N PHE A 53 -7.41 -2.12 -6.01
CA PHE A 53 -6.82 -0.81 -6.24
C PHE A 53 -5.30 -0.89 -6.42
N LEU A 54 -4.63 -1.63 -5.53
CA LEU A 54 -3.18 -1.85 -5.60
C LEU A 54 -2.77 -2.57 -6.88
N VAL A 55 -3.54 -3.58 -7.30
CA VAL A 55 -3.37 -4.25 -8.59
C VAL A 55 -3.48 -3.27 -9.76
N ALA A 56 -4.45 -2.37 -9.75
CA ALA A 56 -4.60 -1.39 -10.82
C ALA A 56 -3.39 -0.42 -10.89
N ILE A 57 -2.79 -0.07 -9.75
CA ILE A 57 -1.55 0.73 -9.70
C ILE A 57 -0.38 -0.10 -10.26
N PHE A 58 -0.28 -1.38 -9.88
CA PHE A 58 0.74 -2.30 -10.39
C PHE A 58 0.69 -2.46 -11.91
N GLU A 59 -0.50 -2.66 -12.49
CA GLU A 59 -0.69 -2.83 -13.94
C GLU A 59 -0.31 -1.56 -14.72
N ARG A 60 -0.45 -0.38 -14.10
CA ARG A 60 0.02 0.90 -14.64
C ARG A 60 1.53 1.10 -14.51
N LYS A 61 2.24 0.17 -13.86
CA LYS A 61 3.68 0.22 -13.57
C LYS A 61 4.07 1.39 -12.66
N GLU A 62 3.14 1.86 -11.83
CA GLU A 62 3.37 2.95 -10.89
C GLU A 62 3.72 2.38 -9.50
N MET A 63 4.63 3.04 -8.76
CA MET A 63 5.04 2.65 -7.40
C MET A 63 5.26 1.14 -7.23
N ARG A 64 5.87 0.52 -8.25
CA ARG A 64 5.80 -0.93 -8.47
C ARG A 64 6.27 -1.72 -7.25
N TYR A 65 7.33 -1.26 -6.60
CA TYR A 65 7.92 -1.91 -5.43
C TYR A 65 7.07 -1.73 -4.18
N GLU A 66 6.61 -0.52 -3.91
CA GLU A 66 5.75 -0.21 -2.77
C GLU A 66 4.45 -1.00 -2.88
N VAL A 67 3.91 -1.14 -4.09
CA VAL A 67 2.71 -1.93 -4.36
C VAL A 67 2.95 -3.41 -4.13
N ILE A 68 4.01 -4.00 -4.71
CA ILE A 68 4.35 -5.41 -4.52
C ILE A 68 4.52 -5.75 -3.04
N THR A 69 5.35 -4.97 -2.34
CA THR A 69 5.65 -5.20 -0.92
C THR A 69 4.40 -5.02 -0.06
N THR A 70 3.59 -4.00 -0.33
CA THR A 70 2.34 -3.76 0.40
C THR A 70 1.32 -4.86 0.17
N ILE A 71 1.15 -5.36 -1.07
CA ILE A 71 0.27 -6.51 -1.36
C ILE A 71 0.74 -7.75 -0.59
N GLN A 72 2.03 -8.08 -0.63
CA GLN A 72 2.59 -9.22 0.10
C GLN A 72 2.35 -9.10 1.61
N SER A 73 2.60 -7.92 2.19
CA SER A 73 2.39 -7.65 3.60
C SER A 73 0.90 -7.74 4.00
N ILE A 74 -0.03 -7.22 3.20
CA ILE A 74 -1.48 -7.33 3.45
C ILE A 74 -1.90 -8.81 3.52
N LEU A 75 -1.43 -9.64 2.60
CA LEU A 75 -1.75 -11.07 2.58
C LEU A 75 -1.24 -11.80 3.82
N ILE A 76 -0.09 -11.39 4.37
CA ILE A 76 0.46 -11.92 5.61
C ILE A 76 -0.36 -11.43 6.82
N TRP A 77 -0.58 -10.13 6.92
CA TRP A 77 -1.26 -9.50 8.07
C TRP A 77 -2.72 -9.90 8.19
N ARG A 78 -3.40 -10.17 7.07
CA ARG A 78 -4.84 -10.52 7.01
C ARG A 78 -5.08 -11.97 6.56
N LYS A 79 -4.08 -12.86 6.70
CA LYS A 79 -4.17 -14.27 6.29
C LYS A 79 -5.39 -15.00 6.86
N THR A 80 -5.73 -14.75 8.14
CA THR A 80 -6.88 -15.36 8.82
C THR A 80 -8.22 -14.89 8.23
N SER A 81 -8.34 -13.59 7.93
CA SER A 81 -9.52 -13.00 7.28
C SER A 81 -9.81 -13.64 5.92
N PHE A 82 -8.79 -13.79 5.07
CA PHE A 82 -8.95 -14.43 3.76
C PHE A 82 -9.36 -15.91 3.87
N LYS A 83 -8.85 -16.63 4.90
CA LYS A 83 -9.23 -18.02 5.16
C LYS A 83 -10.67 -18.16 5.66
N ALA A 84 -11.18 -17.19 6.42
CA ALA A 84 -12.55 -17.22 6.94
C ALA A 84 -13.59 -16.80 5.88
N ALA A 85 -13.23 -15.87 4.99
CA ALA A 85 -14.12 -15.40 3.94
C ALA A 85 -14.28 -16.40 2.78
N SER A 86 -13.28 -17.26 2.50
CA SER A 86 -13.44 -18.38 1.54
C SER A 86 -14.38 -19.49 2.00
N VAL A 87 -14.69 -19.56 3.30
CA VAL A 87 -15.64 -20.54 3.86
C VAL A 87 -17.08 -20.01 3.80
N ARG A 88 -17.27 -18.68 3.82
CA ARG A 88 -18.58 -18.02 3.93
C ARG A 88 -19.28 -17.75 2.58
N THR A 89 -18.61 -17.99 1.46
CA THR A 89 -19.01 -17.48 0.14
C THR A 89 -19.35 -18.58 -0.86
N ARG A 90 -19.94 -19.70 -0.43
CA ARG A 90 -20.55 -20.64 -1.38
C ARG A 90 -22.03 -20.29 -1.55
N ASP A 91 -22.40 -19.81 -2.73
CA ASP A 91 -23.79 -19.70 -3.15
C ASP A 91 -24.27 -21.04 -3.74
N GLU A 92 -25.58 -21.14 -4.02
CA GLU A 92 -26.24 -22.36 -4.51
C GLU A 92 -25.72 -22.83 -5.89
N ASN A 93 -24.94 -21.99 -6.60
CA ASN A 93 -24.33 -22.31 -7.90
C ASN A 93 -22.81 -22.57 -7.82
N GLY A 94 -22.22 -22.51 -6.63
CA GLY A 94 -20.84 -22.92 -6.37
C GLY A 94 -19.74 -21.94 -6.82
N VAL A 95 -20.07 -20.72 -7.26
CA VAL A 95 -19.08 -19.68 -7.63
C VAL A 95 -19.58 -18.32 -7.21
N SER A 96 -19.13 -17.83 -6.06
CA SER A 96 -19.48 -16.49 -5.61
C SER A 96 -18.69 -15.40 -6.33
N ALA A 97 -19.24 -14.19 -6.34
CA ALA A 97 -18.53 -12.98 -6.74
C ALA A 97 -17.20 -12.77 -5.97
N TYR A 98 -17.11 -13.29 -4.74
CA TYR A 98 -15.88 -13.32 -3.95
C TYR A 98 -14.82 -14.23 -4.59
N ASP A 99 -15.18 -15.42 -5.04
CA ASP A 99 -14.25 -16.33 -5.72
C ASP A 99 -13.74 -15.77 -7.04
N ALA A 100 -14.59 -15.09 -7.82
CA ALA A 100 -14.19 -14.44 -9.07
C ALA A 100 -13.15 -13.33 -8.82
N ARG A 101 -13.37 -12.48 -7.81
CA ARG A 101 -12.42 -11.42 -7.40
C ARG A 101 -11.12 -12.01 -6.87
N MET A 102 -11.20 -13.07 -6.05
CA MET A 102 -10.01 -13.76 -5.54
C MET A 102 -9.22 -14.46 -6.66
N GLN A 103 -9.88 -15.01 -7.68
CA GLN A 103 -9.20 -15.57 -8.85
C GLN A 103 -8.49 -14.49 -9.69
N ALA A 104 -9.12 -13.32 -9.86
CA ALA A 104 -8.48 -12.18 -10.52
C ALA A 104 -7.22 -11.73 -9.76
N LEU A 105 -7.31 -11.57 -8.44
CA LEU A 105 -6.18 -11.28 -7.57
C LEU A 105 -5.10 -12.36 -7.66
N ARG A 106 -5.47 -13.64 -7.71
CA ARG A 106 -4.51 -14.75 -7.84
C ARG A 106 -3.67 -14.65 -9.11
N ARG A 107 -4.25 -14.27 -10.25
CA ARG A 107 -3.49 -14.08 -11.51
C ARG A 107 -2.44 -12.98 -11.37
N VAL A 108 -2.78 -11.91 -10.69
CA VAL A 108 -1.86 -10.79 -10.46
C VAL A 108 -0.79 -11.15 -9.43
N LEU A 109 -1.14 -11.90 -8.37
CA LEU A 109 -0.15 -12.44 -7.44
C LEU A 109 0.85 -13.37 -8.13
N VAL A 110 0.43 -14.15 -9.12
CA VAL A 110 1.36 -14.94 -9.96
C VAL A 110 2.27 -14.02 -10.78
N ALA A 111 1.76 -12.92 -11.34
CA ALA A 111 2.58 -11.94 -12.06
C ALA A 111 3.60 -11.25 -11.13
N ILE A 112 3.18 -10.87 -9.93
CA ILE A 112 4.02 -10.31 -8.88
C ILE A 112 5.10 -11.32 -8.45
N ASN A 113 4.75 -12.59 -8.27
CA ASN A 113 5.70 -13.63 -7.85
C ASN A 113 6.70 -14.03 -8.95
N LYS A 114 6.36 -13.78 -10.23
CA LYS A 114 7.28 -13.91 -11.36
C LYS A 114 8.26 -12.75 -11.46
N GLU A 115 7.90 -11.59 -10.91
CA GLU A 115 8.85 -10.53 -10.71
C GLU A 115 9.83 -10.92 -9.62
N LYS A 116 11.05 -11.29 -10.05
CA LYS A 116 12.20 -11.44 -9.17
C LYS A 116 12.64 -10.05 -8.70
N VAL A 117 11.86 -9.47 -7.79
CA VAL A 117 12.27 -8.30 -7.02
C VAL A 117 13.31 -8.78 -6.03
N ASP A 118 14.58 -8.46 -6.28
CA ASP A 118 15.63 -8.63 -5.27
C ASP A 118 15.45 -7.53 -4.22
N ILE A 119 14.59 -7.82 -3.24
CA ILE A 119 14.21 -6.91 -2.16
C ILE A 119 15.45 -6.40 -1.41
N ASN A 120 16.49 -7.24 -1.28
CA ASN A 120 17.73 -6.86 -0.60
C ASN A 120 18.52 -5.82 -1.41
N LYS A 121 18.65 -6.04 -2.73
CA LYS A 121 19.32 -5.09 -3.61
C LYS A 121 18.58 -3.76 -3.75
N LEU A 122 17.25 -3.78 -3.60
CA LEU A 122 16.44 -2.56 -3.59
C LEU A 122 16.51 -1.80 -2.29
N HIS A 123 16.53 -2.46 -1.14
CA HIS A 123 16.80 -1.80 0.13
C HIS A 123 18.18 -1.14 0.13
N GLU A 124 19.20 -1.81 -0.44
CA GLU A 124 20.52 -1.23 -0.64
C GLU A 124 20.46 0.04 -1.51
N LEU A 125 19.81 -0.03 -2.67
CA LEU A 125 19.69 1.12 -3.59
C LEU A 125 18.89 2.27 -2.99
N LYS A 126 17.82 1.98 -2.26
CA LYS A 126 17.00 2.99 -1.58
C LYS A 126 17.80 3.69 -0.48
N GLY A 127 18.51 2.94 0.37
CA GLY A 127 19.37 3.53 1.39
C GLY A 127 20.49 4.39 0.79
N ARG A 128 21.07 3.97 -0.34
CA ARG A 128 22.07 4.78 -1.07
C ARG A 128 21.47 6.07 -1.63
N LEU A 129 20.23 6.03 -2.14
CA LEU A 129 19.53 7.22 -2.63
C LEU A 129 19.12 8.18 -1.50
N GLU A 130 18.67 7.65 -0.37
CA GLU A 130 18.37 8.44 0.83
C GLU A 130 19.62 9.15 1.35
N PHE A 131 20.75 8.44 1.44
CA PHE A 131 22.03 9.04 1.80
C PHE A 131 22.48 10.13 0.82
N ILE A 132 22.36 9.89 -0.50
CA ILE A 132 22.69 10.91 -1.51
C ILE A 132 21.79 12.15 -1.34
N ARG A 133 20.51 11.95 -1.04
CA ARG A 133 19.58 13.05 -0.82
C ARG A 133 19.96 13.86 0.42
N GLU A 134 20.25 13.21 1.55
CA GLU A 134 20.73 13.88 2.77
C GLU A 134 21.99 14.70 2.48
N CYS A 135 22.99 14.13 1.79
CA CYS A 135 24.19 14.85 1.40
C CYS A 135 23.95 16.06 0.48
N VAL A 136 22.91 16.02 -0.37
CA VAL A 136 22.54 17.14 -1.24
C VAL A 136 21.80 18.22 -0.46
N ASP A 137 20.95 17.84 0.49
CA ASP A 137 20.22 18.76 1.34
C ASP A 137 21.19 19.47 2.32
N ASP A 138 22.13 18.73 2.92
CA ASP A 138 23.20 19.29 3.78
C ASP A 138 24.05 20.34 3.04
N ARG A 139 24.44 20.07 1.79
CA ARG A 139 25.21 21.04 0.98
C ARG A 139 24.44 22.30 0.65
N LYS A 140 23.12 22.21 0.44
CA LYS A 140 22.29 23.40 0.21
C LYS A 140 22.19 24.24 1.46
N GLU A 141 22.06 23.62 2.63
CA GLU A 141 22.09 24.34 3.91
C GLU A 141 23.46 25.00 4.15
N GLU A 142 24.56 24.34 3.78
CA GLU A 142 25.90 24.95 3.84
C GLU A 142 26.06 26.14 2.86
N GLU A 143 25.54 26.03 1.63
CA GLU A 143 25.56 27.13 0.64
C GLU A 143 24.71 28.34 1.07
N GLU A 144 23.57 28.12 1.73
CA GLU A 144 22.73 29.19 2.29
C GLU A 144 23.38 29.90 3.51
N ASN A 145 24.29 29.21 4.21
CA ASN A 145 24.97 29.73 5.40
C ASN A 145 26.35 30.35 5.11
N VAL A 146 26.77 30.49 3.84
CA VAL A 146 28.00 31.20 3.49
C VAL A 146 27.80 32.71 3.73
N PRO A 147 28.54 33.34 4.66
CA PRO A 147 28.45 34.77 4.87
C PRO A 147 28.97 35.48 3.61
N ILE A 148 28.09 36.21 2.93
CA ILE A 148 28.47 37.08 1.81
C ILE A 148 29.38 38.17 2.38
N CYS A 149 30.68 38.12 2.06
CA CYS A 149 31.57 39.25 2.27
C CYS A 149 31.14 40.37 1.33
N ILE A 150 30.39 41.33 1.86
CA ILE A 150 30.15 42.61 1.19
C ILE A 150 31.43 43.42 1.38
N GLU A 151 32.26 43.52 0.33
CA GLU A 151 33.31 44.54 0.28
C GLU A 151 32.65 45.90 -0.01
N GLU A 152 33.11 46.93 0.72
CA GLU A 152 32.53 48.27 0.87
C GLU A 152 32.31 49.07 -0.43
#